data_AF-A0A1G1D3Q0-F1
#
_entry.id   AF-A0A1G1D3Q0-F1
#
_cell.length_a   1.000
_cell.length_b   1.000
_cell.length_c   1.000
_cell.angle_alpha   90.00
_cell.angle_beta   90.00
_cell.angle_gamma   90.00
#
_symmetry.space_group_name_H-M   'P 1'
#
loop_
_entity.id
_entity.type
_entity.pdbx_description
1 polymer ?
#
loop_
_entity_poly.entity_id
_entity_poly.type
_entity_poly.pdbx_seq_one_letter_code
_entity_poly.pdbx_strand_id
1 'polypeptide(L)'
;MQNKEEEIIWTEEALRRVENAPEFVRSGIRKLMVKRAKERGKKVIDSDFLTEIRNESMMLAAKRIKKIGFEELKIDAFDKAKEKLKSVRKKEVIENIKDFLSKRTSKNDVIIEKFKQYLEDDSHDIGWTKEAKERMEKVPHFVREMAKKTIEEQAKKKGYRMITGEFLTEIFNELIPSAVKESMGVKRPPLS
;
A
#
# COMPACT_ATOMS: atom_id res chain seq x y z
N MET A 1 33.33 13.42 9.71
CA MET A 1 31.95 13.87 10.02
C MET A 1 31.08 12.64 10.15
N GLN A 2 30.57 12.35 11.36
CA GLN A 2 29.75 11.18 11.65
C GLN A 2 28.35 11.38 11.04
N ASN A 3 27.98 10.61 10.01
CA ASN A 3 26.58 10.44 9.64
C ASN A 3 25.97 9.47 10.67
N LYS A 4 25.34 10.01 11.72
CA LYS A 4 24.38 9.24 12.52
C LYS A 4 23.23 8.89 11.57
N GLU A 5 23.22 7.67 11.03
CA GLU A 5 21.99 7.11 10.49
C GLU A 5 20.96 7.16 11.63
N GLU A 6 19.89 7.93 11.47
CA GLU A 6 18.77 7.85 12.41
C GLU A 6 18.21 6.43 12.28
N GLU A 7 18.52 5.59 13.27
CA GLU A 7 18.11 4.20 13.30
C GLU A 7 16.58 4.12 13.34
N ILE A 8 15.99 3.41 12.38
CA ILE A 8 14.54 3.23 12.35
C ILE A 8 14.17 2.22 13.43
N ILE A 9 13.38 2.69 14.39
CA ILE A 9 12.94 1.91 15.55
C ILE A 9 11.74 1.05 15.15
N TRP A 10 11.72 -0.19 15.62
CA TRP A 10 10.56 -1.07 15.49
C TRP A 10 9.85 -1.18 16.83
N THR A 11 8.52 -1.06 16.80
CA THR A 11 7.72 -1.45 17.97
C THR A 11 7.79 -2.96 18.18
N GLU A 12 7.65 -3.41 19.43
CA GLU A 12 7.63 -4.84 19.73
C GLU A 12 6.50 -5.58 19.01
N GLU A 13 5.33 -4.96 18.90
CA GLU A 13 4.19 -5.54 18.19
C GLU A 13 4.50 -5.75 16.70
N ALA A 14 5.14 -4.76 16.06
CA ALA A 14 5.56 -4.89 14.66
C ALA A 14 6.58 -6.02 14.48
N LEU A 15 7.55 -6.15 15.40
CA LEU A 15 8.53 -7.25 15.38
C LEU A 15 7.85 -8.61 15.49
N ARG A 16 6.96 -8.79 16.48
CA ARG A 16 6.18 -10.03 16.69
C ARG A 16 5.36 -10.40 15.44
N ARG A 17 4.74 -9.41 14.78
CA ARG A 17 4.00 -9.64 13.51
C ARG A 17 4.89 -10.14 12.38
N VAL A 18 6.12 -9.63 12.25
CA VAL A 18 7.08 -10.11 11.24
C VAL A 18 7.59 -11.51 11.57
N GLU A 19 7.78 -11.84 12.85
CA GLU A 19 8.19 -13.17 13.28
C GLU A 19 7.12 -14.24 13.00
N ASN A 20 5.85 -13.88 13.11
CA ASN A 20 4.73 -14.76 12.75
C ASN A 20 4.61 -15.02 11.24
N ALA A 21 5.34 -14.29 10.39
CA ALA A 21 5.38 -14.56 8.95
C ALA A 21 6.31 -15.75 8.63
N PRO A 22 6.08 -16.47 7.51
CA PRO A 22 6.97 -17.55 7.08
C PRO A 22 8.42 -17.09 6.92
N GLU A 23 9.39 -17.90 7.33
CA GLU A 23 10.81 -17.53 7.39
C GLU A 23 11.33 -16.95 6.06
N PHE A 24 10.97 -17.58 4.94
CA PHE A 24 11.42 -17.20 3.60
C PHE A 24 11.00 -15.79 3.15
N VAL A 25 9.98 -15.17 3.78
CA VAL A 25 9.56 -13.78 3.49
C VAL A 25 10.05 -12.76 4.51
N ARG A 26 10.47 -13.17 5.72
CA ARG A 26 10.80 -12.24 6.82
C ARG A 26 11.86 -11.22 6.43
N SER A 27 12.94 -11.66 5.80
CA SER A 27 14.02 -10.78 5.36
C SER A 27 13.56 -9.76 4.30
N GLY A 28 12.64 -10.17 3.41
CA GLY A 28 12.01 -9.31 2.43
C GLY A 28 11.13 -8.25 3.07
N ILE A 29 10.32 -8.66 4.06
CA ILE A 29 9.46 -7.74 4.82
C ILE A 29 10.31 -6.69 5.54
N ARG A 30 11.35 -7.09 6.29
CA ARG A 30 12.23 -6.15 7.02
C ARG A 30 12.86 -5.11 6.08
N LYS A 31 13.44 -5.56 4.96
CA LYS A 31 14.04 -4.67 3.96
C LYS A 31 13.02 -3.72 3.34
N LEU A 32 11.83 -4.21 3.02
CA LEU A 32 10.76 -3.39 2.45
C LEU A 32 10.32 -2.32 3.44
N MET A 33 10.05 -2.67 4.70
CA MET A 33 9.58 -1.71 5.70
C MET A 33 10.60 -0.62 5.97
N VAL A 34 11.88 -0.97 6.16
CA VAL A 34 12.95 0.02 6.33
C VAL A 34 13.06 0.94 5.12
N LYS A 35 13.02 0.39 3.91
CA LYS A 35 13.04 1.20 2.67
C LYS A 35 11.88 2.20 2.65
N ARG A 36 10.66 1.76 2.97
CA ARG A 36 9.46 2.61 2.94
C ARG A 36 9.44 3.64 4.05
N ALA A 37 9.94 3.29 5.23
CA ALA A 37 10.10 4.22 6.32
C ALA A 37 11.07 5.35 5.94
N LYS A 38 12.22 5.02 5.33
CA LYS A 38 13.17 6.00 4.80
C LYS A 38 12.55 6.89 3.71
N GLU A 39 11.87 6.29 2.73
CA GLU A 39 11.20 7.04 1.64
C GLU A 39 10.17 8.06 2.15
N ARG A 40 9.58 7.80 3.33
CA ARG A 40 8.52 8.62 3.93
C ARG A 40 8.95 9.41 5.17
N GLY A 41 10.25 9.42 5.48
CA GLY A 41 10.79 10.07 6.67
C GLY A 41 10.26 9.53 8.02
N LYS A 42 9.71 8.30 8.04
CA LYS A 42 9.23 7.68 9.29
C LYS A 42 10.40 7.11 10.08
N LYS A 43 10.45 7.45 11.38
CA LYS A 43 11.46 6.94 12.33
C LYS A 43 11.02 5.69 13.08
N VAL A 44 9.71 5.40 13.10
CA VAL A 44 9.12 4.27 13.81
C VAL A 44 8.34 3.38 12.84
N ILE A 45 8.57 2.07 12.92
CA ILE A 45 7.79 1.03 12.25
C ILE A 45 6.88 0.38 13.29
N ASP A 46 5.60 0.70 13.20
CA ASP A 46 4.53 0.17 14.03
C ASP A 46 3.63 -0.83 13.27
N SER A 47 2.64 -1.36 13.99
CA SER A 47 1.67 -2.33 13.49
C SER A 47 0.83 -1.78 12.32
N ASP A 48 0.53 -0.48 12.36
CA ASP A 48 -0.26 0.20 11.34
C ASP A 48 0.55 0.41 10.07
N PHE A 49 1.81 0.81 10.20
CA PHE A 49 2.72 0.93 9.06
C PHE A 49 2.93 -0.42 8.34
N LEU A 50 3.04 -1.53 9.08
CA LEU A 50 3.06 -2.86 8.47
C LEU A 50 1.80 -3.14 7.65
N THR A 51 0.65 -2.77 8.19
CA THR A 51 -0.66 -2.95 7.55
C THR A 51 -0.78 -2.10 6.29
N GLU A 52 -0.32 -0.86 6.35
CA GLU A 52 -0.32 0.09 5.24
C GLU A 52 0.55 -0.42 4.08
N ILE A 53 1.80 -0.77 4.36
CA ILE A 53 2.74 -1.27 3.35
C ILE A 53 2.29 -2.62 2.78
N ARG A 54 1.66 -3.49 3.59
CA ARG A 54 1.03 -4.73 3.09
C ARG A 54 -0.07 -4.41 2.09
N ASN A 55 -0.99 -3.51 2.41
CA ASN A 55 -2.10 -3.14 1.52
C ASN A 55 -1.56 -2.54 0.21
N GLU A 56 -0.57 -1.66 0.29
CA GLU A 56 0.11 -1.09 -0.88
C GLU A 56 0.76 -2.18 -1.75
N SER A 57 1.43 -3.16 -1.13
CA SER A 57 2.06 -4.28 -1.85
C SER A 57 1.02 -5.17 -2.54
N MET A 58 -0.12 -5.42 -1.87
CA MET A 58 -1.23 -6.18 -2.45
C MET A 58 -1.82 -5.47 -3.67
N MET A 59 -2.05 -4.16 -3.57
CA MET A 59 -2.56 -3.37 -4.68
C MET A 59 -1.59 -3.34 -5.86
N LEU A 60 -0.28 -3.19 -5.62
CA LEU A 60 0.73 -3.25 -6.68
C LEU A 60 0.77 -4.63 -7.34
N ALA A 61 0.56 -5.70 -6.57
CA ALA A 61 0.47 -7.05 -7.10
C ALA A 61 -0.79 -7.23 -7.96
N ALA A 62 -1.96 -6.75 -7.52
CA ALA A 62 -3.21 -6.80 -8.28
C ALA A 62 -3.09 -6.07 -9.62
N LYS A 63 -2.56 -4.84 -9.63
CA LYS A 63 -2.31 -4.08 -10.87
C LYS A 63 -1.38 -4.82 -11.84
N ARG A 64 -0.33 -5.47 -11.32
CA ARG A 64 0.58 -6.27 -12.15
C ARG A 64 -0.12 -7.49 -12.75
N ILE A 65 -0.91 -8.20 -11.95
CA ILE A 65 -1.70 -9.38 -12.37
C ILE A 65 -2.69 -9.01 -13.49
N LYS A 66 -3.42 -7.90 -13.32
CA LYS A 66 -4.29 -7.34 -14.37
C LYS A 66 -3.51 -7.03 -15.65
N LYS A 67 -2.36 -6.36 -15.53
CA LYS A 67 -1.51 -6.00 -16.68
C LYS A 67 -0.98 -7.21 -17.46
N ILE A 68 -0.81 -8.37 -16.82
CA ILE A 68 -0.38 -9.60 -17.50
C ILE A 68 -1.56 -10.44 -18.01
N GLY A 69 -2.79 -9.91 -17.99
CA GLY A 69 -3.98 -10.52 -18.60
C GLY A 69 -4.72 -11.50 -17.69
N PHE A 70 -4.55 -11.40 -16.37
CA PHE A 70 -5.25 -12.26 -15.41
C PHE A 70 -6.31 -11.46 -14.68
N GLU A 71 -7.55 -11.94 -14.75
CA GLU A 71 -8.71 -11.35 -14.09
C GLU A 71 -9.02 -12.02 -12.74
N GLU A 72 -8.31 -13.10 -12.40
CA GLU A 72 -8.51 -13.84 -11.15
C GLU A 72 -7.20 -14.37 -10.56
N LEU A 73 -7.19 -14.52 -9.23
CA LEU A 73 -6.10 -15.10 -8.44
C LEU A 73 -6.17 -16.63 -8.51
N LYS A 74 -5.80 -17.20 -9.66
CA LYS A 74 -5.75 -18.66 -9.83
C LYS A 74 -4.33 -19.19 -9.55
N ILE A 75 -4.26 -20.40 -8.98
CA ILE A 75 -2.98 -21.05 -8.62
C ILE A 75 -2.12 -21.34 -9.86
N ASP A 76 -2.73 -21.59 -11.01
CA ASP A 76 -2.07 -21.77 -12.32
C ASP A 76 -1.34 -20.50 -12.82
N ALA A 77 -1.72 -19.32 -12.31
CA ALA A 77 -1.00 -18.08 -12.58
C ALA A 77 0.43 -18.10 -12.03
N PHE A 78 0.69 -18.85 -10.95
CA PHE A 78 2.03 -19.01 -10.39
C PHE A 78 2.96 -19.80 -11.32
N ASP A 79 2.43 -20.77 -12.06
CA ASP A 79 3.21 -21.55 -13.03
C ASP A 79 3.64 -20.69 -14.21
N LYS A 80 2.70 -19.95 -14.78
CA LYS A 80 2.98 -18.97 -15.85
C LYS A 80 3.96 -17.88 -15.39
N ALA A 81 3.89 -17.44 -14.13
CA ALA A 81 4.83 -16.49 -13.56
C ALA A 81 6.24 -17.10 -13.38
N LYS A 82 6.33 -18.36 -12.97
CA LYS A 82 7.59 -19.10 -12.78
C LYS A 82 8.38 -19.26 -14.08
N GLU A 83 7.68 -19.52 -15.19
CA GLU A 83 8.28 -19.65 -16.53
C GLU A 83 9.01 -18.38 -16.97
N LYS A 84 8.44 -17.20 -16.65
CA LYS A 84 9.01 -15.90 -17.02
C LYS A 84 10.21 -15.47 -16.17
N LEU A 85 10.50 -16.18 -15.08
CA LEU A 85 11.61 -15.84 -14.18
C LEU A 85 12.91 -16.53 -14.61
N LYS A 86 14.00 -15.77 -14.66
CA LYS A 86 15.35 -16.30 -14.95
C LYS A 86 16.06 -16.85 -13.71
N SER A 87 15.70 -16.41 -12.51
CA SER A 87 16.42 -16.72 -11.26
C SER A 87 15.92 -18.00 -10.61
N VAL A 88 16.82 -18.94 -10.35
CA VAL A 88 16.56 -20.22 -9.67
C VAL A 88 15.94 -19.98 -8.29
N ARG A 89 16.59 -19.15 -7.46
CA ARG A 89 16.08 -18.79 -6.13
C ARG A 89 14.65 -18.24 -6.14
N LYS A 90 14.27 -17.44 -7.14
CA LYS A 90 12.91 -16.90 -7.23
C LYS A 90 11.89 -17.99 -7.61
N LYS A 91 12.29 -18.97 -8.42
CA LYS A 91 11.44 -20.13 -8.74
C LYS A 91 11.20 -20.99 -7.50
N GLU A 92 12.24 -21.25 -6.70
CA GLU A 92 12.11 -21.98 -5.42
C GLU A 92 11.18 -21.25 -4.44
N VAL A 93 11.31 -19.93 -4.33
CA VAL A 93 10.39 -19.12 -3.50
C VAL A 93 8.94 -19.24 -3.97
N ILE A 94 8.68 -19.31 -5.27
CA ILE A 94 7.32 -19.55 -5.79
C ILE A 94 6.79 -20.91 -5.35
N GLU A 95 7.59 -21.97 -5.45
CA GLU A 95 7.18 -23.31 -5.00
C GLU A 95 6.87 -23.32 -3.50
N ASN A 96 7.75 -22.73 -2.67
CA ASN A 96 7.51 -22.61 -1.24
C ASN A 96 6.21 -21.85 -0.92
N ILE A 97 5.86 -20.83 -1.72
CA ILE A 97 4.58 -20.12 -1.59
C ILE A 97 3.41 -21.04 -1.96
N LYS A 98 3.49 -21.78 -3.08
CA LYS A 98 2.43 -22.72 -3.50
C LYS A 98 2.19 -23.78 -2.43
N ASP A 99 3.24 -24.39 -1.92
CA ASP A 99 3.19 -25.40 -0.85
C ASP A 99 2.65 -24.83 0.47
N PHE A 100 3.01 -23.59 0.80
CA PHE A 100 2.50 -22.94 1.99
C PHE A 100 0.99 -22.62 1.86
N LEU A 101 0.55 -22.17 0.69
CA LEU A 101 -0.84 -21.86 0.42
C LEU A 101 -1.73 -23.10 0.35
N SER A 102 -1.24 -24.23 -0.17
CA SER A 102 -1.99 -25.49 -0.22
C SER A 102 -2.27 -26.07 1.17
N LYS A 103 -1.38 -25.81 2.13
CA LYS A 103 -1.51 -26.24 3.53
C LYS A 103 -2.44 -25.36 4.37
N ARG A 104 -2.84 -24.19 3.87
CA ARG A 104 -3.75 -23.30 4.60
C ARG A 104 -5.19 -23.80 4.49
N THR A 105 -5.78 -24.12 5.64
CA THR A 105 -7.18 -24.51 5.78
C THR A 105 -8.12 -23.31 5.93
N SER A 106 -7.63 -22.17 6.43
CA SER A 106 -8.42 -20.94 6.59
C SER A 106 -8.07 -19.89 5.53
N LYS A 107 -9.10 -19.48 4.78
CA LYS A 107 -9.04 -18.31 3.91
C LYS A 107 -9.28 -17.06 4.76
N ASN A 108 -8.47 -16.03 4.55
CA ASN A 108 -8.75 -14.72 5.13
C ASN A 108 -9.58 -13.95 4.10
N ASP A 109 -10.91 -14.10 4.19
CA ASP A 109 -11.84 -13.55 3.21
C ASP A 109 -11.72 -12.03 3.07
N VAL A 110 -11.39 -11.33 4.17
CA VAL A 110 -11.14 -9.88 4.15
C VAL A 110 -9.96 -9.51 3.25
N ILE A 111 -8.88 -10.30 3.28
CA ILE A 111 -7.71 -10.06 2.43
C ILE A 111 -8.04 -10.35 0.96
N ILE A 112 -8.81 -11.42 0.71
CA ILE A 112 -9.25 -11.78 -0.65
C ILE A 112 -10.15 -10.69 -1.23
N GLU A 113 -11.10 -10.21 -0.44
CA GLU A 113 -12.03 -9.14 -0.82
C GLU A 113 -11.27 -7.84 -1.13
N LYS A 114 -10.33 -7.42 -0.27
CA LYS A 114 -9.46 -6.28 -0.55
C LYS A 114 -8.65 -6.46 -1.83
N PHE A 115 -8.16 -7.68 -2.09
CA PHE A 115 -7.42 -7.96 -3.32
C PHE A 115 -8.30 -7.83 -4.56
N LYS A 116 -9.53 -8.37 -4.53
CA LYS A 116 -10.51 -8.19 -5.63
C LYS A 116 -10.78 -6.72 -5.91
N GLN A 117 -11.01 -5.92 -4.85
CA GLN A 117 -11.19 -4.48 -4.97
C GLN A 117 -10.00 -3.77 -5.66
N TYR A 118 -8.76 -4.22 -5.40
CA TYR A 118 -7.58 -3.68 -6.10
C TYR A 118 -7.45 -4.16 -7.54
N LEU A 119 -8.03 -5.31 -7.89
CA LEU A 119 -8.02 -5.85 -9.25
C LEU A 119 -9.05 -5.14 -10.13
N GLU A 120 -10.18 -4.78 -9.55
CA GLU A 120 -11.22 -3.96 -10.19
C GLU A 120 -10.81 -2.49 -10.34
N ASP A 121 -9.80 -2.02 -9.61
CA ASP A 121 -9.31 -0.65 -9.71
C ASP A 121 -8.65 -0.38 -11.09
N ASP A 122 -9.21 0.57 -11.83
CA ASP A 122 -8.72 1.02 -13.16
C ASP A 122 -7.77 2.23 -13.08
N SER A 123 -7.29 2.58 -11.89
CA SER A 123 -6.35 3.70 -11.76
C SER A 123 -5.01 3.39 -12.47
N HIS A 124 -4.63 4.23 -13.43
CA HIS A 124 -3.50 3.96 -14.33
C HIS A 124 -2.13 4.21 -13.70
N ASP A 125 -2.06 5.07 -12.68
CA ASP A 125 -0.79 5.57 -12.13
C ASP A 125 -0.60 5.08 -10.70
N ILE A 126 -1.08 5.84 -9.71
CA ILE A 126 -1.09 5.45 -8.30
C ILE A 126 -2.47 4.88 -7.95
N GLY A 127 -2.52 3.83 -7.13
CA GLY A 127 -3.82 3.28 -6.71
C GLY A 127 -4.47 4.07 -5.59
N TRP A 128 -5.79 3.98 -5.54
CA TRP A 128 -6.60 4.68 -4.56
C TRP A 128 -7.37 3.68 -3.71
N THR A 129 -7.34 3.86 -2.40
CA THR A 129 -8.24 3.12 -1.51
C THR A 129 -9.69 3.52 -1.79
N LYS A 130 -10.64 2.61 -1.52
CA LYS A 130 -12.09 2.90 -1.65
C LYS A 130 -12.48 4.15 -0.87
N GLU A 131 -12.02 4.25 0.37
CA GLU A 131 -12.24 5.43 1.22
C GLU A 131 -11.69 6.72 0.59
N ALA A 132 -10.51 6.67 -0.03
CA ALA A 132 -9.94 7.83 -0.69
C ALA A 132 -10.78 8.28 -1.90
N LYS A 133 -11.33 7.33 -2.67
CA LYS A 133 -12.23 7.63 -3.79
C LYS A 133 -13.52 8.30 -3.30
N GLU A 134 -14.17 7.72 -2.29
CA GLU A 134 -15.39 8.29 -1.68
C GLU A 134 -15.17 9.71 -1.16
N ARG A 135 -13.98 10.01 -0.62
CA ARG A 135 -13.63 11.38 -0.20
C ARG A 135 -13.44 12.32 -1.38
N MET A 136 -12.85 11.86 -2.49
CA MET A 136 -12.72 12.67 -3.72
C MET A 136 -14.05 12.95 -4.41
N GLU A 137 -15.05 12.09 -4.24
CA GLU A 137 -16.40 12.33 -4.75
C GLU A 137 -17.07 13.53 -4.06
N LYS A 138 -16.73 13.80 -2.80
CA LYS A 138 -17.20 14.99 -2.06
C LYS A 138 -16.52 16.28 -2.52
N VAL A 139 -15.38 16.19 -3.20
CA VAL A 139 -14.70 17.35 -3.78
C VAL A 139 -15.54 17.89 -4.95
N PRO A 140 -15.84 19.20 -4.99
CA PRO A 140 -16.61 19.79 -6.08
C PRO A 140 -15.99 19.51 -7.46
N HIS A 141 -16.84 19.21 -8.45
CA HIS A 141 -16.40 18.72 -9.76
C HIS A 141 -15.37 19.65 -10.44
N PHE A 142 -15.54 20.96 -10.33
CA PHE A 142 -14.68 21.97 -10.97
C PHE A 142 -13.24 22.01 -10.42
N VAL A 143 -13.00 21.50 -9.20
CA VAL A 143 -11.63 21.37 -8.63
C VAL A 143 -11.17 19.92 -8.51
N ARG A 144 -12.02 18.93 -8.80
CA ARG A 144 -11.74 17.52 -8.57
C ARG A 144 -10.53 17.01 -9.35
N GLU A 145 -10.45 17.33 -10.64
CA GLU A 145 -9.32 16.90 -11.50
C GLU A 145 -8.00 17.56 -11.07
N MET A 146 -8.04 18.85 -10.73
CA MET A 146 -6.87 19.56 -10.21
C MET A 146 -6.41 18.95 -8.89
N ALA A 147 -7.33 18.75 -7.94
CA ALA A 147 -7.04 18.15 -6.65
C ALA A 147 -6.45 16.75 -6.82
N LYS A 148 -7.05 15.92 -7.68
CA LYS A 148 -6.56 14.57 -7.98
C LYS A 148 -5.11 14.60 -8.45
N LYS A 149 -4.80 15.41 -9.47
CA LYS A 149 -3.44 15.54 -9.98
C LYS A 149 -2.45 16.00 -8.90
N THR A 150 -2.81 17.01 -8.11
CA THR A 150 -1.94 17.50 -7.04
C THR A 150 -1.70 16.45 -5.96
N ILE A 151 -2.74 15.71 -5.55
CA ILE A 151 -2.63 14.62 -4.58
C ILE A 151 -1.71 13.52 -5.12
N GLU A 152 -1.86 13.11 -6.37
CA GLU A 152 -1.03 12.08 -6.99
C GLU A 152 0.45 12.51 -7.08
N GLU A 153 0.71 13.77 -7.42
CA GLU A 153 2.06 14.34 -7.42
C GLU A 153 2.67 14.40 -6.01
N GLN A 154 1.89 14.82 -5.00
CA GLN A 154 2.34 14.86 -3.62
C GLN A 154 2.61 13.45 -3.07
N ALA A 155 1.75 12.49 -3.40
CA ALA A 155 1.93 11.10 -2.98
C ALA A 155 3.26 10.55 -3.51
N LYS A 156 3.56 10.78 -4.79
CA LYS A 156 4.83 10.36 -5.39
C LYS A 156 6.03 11.05 -4.74
N LYS A 157 5.96 12.36 -4.49
CA LYS A 157 7.03 13.13 -3.84
C LYS A 157 7.30 12.64 -2.42
N LYS A 158 6.26 12.32 -1.66
CA LYS A 158 6.34 11.80 -0.29
C LYS A 158 6.58 10.26 -0.23
N GLY A 159 6.80 9.58 -1.37
CA GLY A 159 7.14 8.16 -1.42
C GLY A 159 5.95 7.18 -1.23
N TYR A 160 4.72 7.67 -1.33
CA TYR A 160 3.52 6.83 -1.31
C TYR A 160 3.27 6.20 -2.68
N ARG A 161 2.78 4.95 -2.68
CA ARG A 161 2.35 4.25 -3.91
C ARG A 161 0.87 3.85 -3.91
N MET A 162 0.15 4.29 -2.89
CA MET A 162 -1.29 4.17 -2.78
C MET A 162 -1.81 5.37 -2.00
N ILE A 163 -2.88 5.98 -2.49
CA ILE A 163 -3.54 7.12 -1.84
C ILE A 163 -4.57 6.57 -0.85
N THR A 164 -4.35 6.89 0.42
CA THR A 164 -5.20 6.51 1.55
C THR A 164 -6.11 7.68 1.96
N GLY A 165 -7.18 7.40 2.70
CA GLY A 165 -8.02 8.45 3.28
C GLY A 165 -7.22 9.39 4.19
N GLU A 166 -6.31 8.84 4.99
CA GLU A 166 -5.41 9.61 5.86
C GLU A 166 -4.52 10.58 5.06
N PHE A 167 -3.91 10.10 3.97
CA PHE A 167 -3.10 10.94 3.09
C PHE A 167 -3.91 12.09 2.48
N LEU A 168 -5.16 11.83 2.09
CA LEU A 168 -6.05 12.90 1.61
C LEU A 168 -6.34 13.94 2.70
N THR A 169 -6.58 13.51 3.94
CA THR A 169 -6.81 14.46 5.05
C THR A 169 -5.60 15.36 5.24
N GLU A 170 -4.39 14.79 5.24
CA GLU A 170 -3.14 15.54 5.33
C GLU A 170 -3.04 16.59 4.22
N ILE A 171 -3.20 16.16 2.96
CA ILE A 171 -3.06 17.03 1.79
C ILE A 171 -4.18 18.09 1.71
N PHE A 172 -5.43 17.75 2.05
CA PHE A 172 -6.51 18.74 2.09
C PHE A 172 -6.33 19.77 3.19
N ASN A 173 -5.72 19.37 4.32
CA ASN A 173 -5.38 20.32 5.36
C ASN A 173 -4.30 21.31 4.90
N GLU A 174 -3.32 20.85 4.12
CA GLU A 174 -2.24 21.66 3.56
C GLU A 174 -2.67 22.55 2.38
N LEU A 175 -3.49 22.04 1.45
CA LEU A 175 -3.72 22.68 0.14
C LEU A 175 -5.03 23.46 0.03
N ILE A 176 -6.06 23.10 0.79
CA ILE A 176 -7.40 23.65 0.57
C ILE A 176 -7.59 24.89 1.46
N PRO A 177 -7.81 26.09 0.88
CA PRO A 177 -8.13 27.29 1.64
C PRO A 177 -9.39 27.08 2.49
N SER A 178 -9.45 27.73 3.66
CA SER A 178 -10.54 27.57 4.63
C SER A 178 -11.94 27.66 4.02
N ALA A 179 -12.13 28.52 3.02
CA ALA A 179 -13.39 28.72 2.29
C ALA A 179 -13.92 27.45 1.58
N VAL A 180 -13.02 26.57 1.12
CA VAL A 180 -13.40 25.32 0.42
C VAL A 180 -13.52 24.15 1.42
N LYS A 181 -12.85 24.23 2.59
CA LYS A 181 -13.08 23.28 3.70
C LYS A 181 -14.50 23.40 4.26
N GLU A 182 -15.04 24.62 4.31
CA GLU A 182 -16.40 24.91 4.78
C GLU A 182 -17.49 24.35 3.85
N SER A 183 -17.31 24.44 2.52
CA SER A 183 -18.26 23.84 1.56
C SER A 183 -18.22 22.30 1.51
N MET A 184 -17.13 21.69 1.99
CA MET A 184 -16.98 20.22 2.09
C MET A 184 -17.35 19.65 3.48
N GLY A 185 -17.81 20.48 4.42
CA GLY A 185 -18.26 20.03 5.74
C GLY A 185 -17.16 19.53 6.67
N VAL A 186 -15.89 19.87 6.41
CA VAL A 186 -14.75 19.48 7.26
C VAL A 186 -14.65 20.48 8.42
N LYS A 187 -15.10 20.09 9.62
CA LYS A 187 -14.95 20.92 10.84
C LYS A 187 -13.48 21.20 11.12
N ARG A 188 -13.16 22.47 11.43
CA ARG A 188 -11.80 22.89 11.83
C ARG A 188 -11.35 22.04 13.03
N PRO A 189 -10.09 21.58 13.08
CA PRO A 189 -9.51 21.14 14.34
C PRO A 189 -9.51 22.33 15.32
N PRO A 190 -9.73 22.11 16.62
CA PRO A 190 -9.66 23.18 17.60
C PRO A 190 -8.25 23.81 17.56
N LEU A 191 -8.20 25.14 17.53
CA LEU A 191 -6.96 25.89 17.67
C LEU A 191 -6.41 25.61 19.08
N SER A 192 -5.24 24.97 19.15
CA SER A 192 -4.42 24.84 20.35
C SER A 192 -3.68 26.14 20.64
#